data_AF-A0A8J7MLX0-F1
#
_entry.id   AF-A0A8J7MLX0-F1
#
_cell.length_a   1.000
_cell.length_b   1.000
_cell.length_c   1.000
_cell.angle_alpha   90.00
_cell.angle_beta   90.00
_cell.angle_gamma   90.00
#
_symmetry.space_group_name_H-M   'P 1'
#
loop_
_entity.id
_entity.type
_entity.pdbx_description
1 polymer ?
#
loop_
_entity_poly.entity_id
_entity_poly.type
_entity_poly.pdbx_seq_one_letter_code
_entity_poly.pdbx_strand_id
1 'polypeptide(L)' 'MKIGFDAKRLFCNFTGLGNYSRTLVANLAKFHPNHSYHLYSPSLKKQAKTAAFSET' A
#
# COMPACT_ATOMS: atom_id res chain seq x y z
N MET A 1 13.31 6.10 -8.99
CA MET A 1 12.21 5.73 -9.92
C MET A 1 10.87 5.98 -9.24
N LYS A 2 9.83 6.44 -9.96
CA LYS A 2 8.48 6.67 -9.40
C LYS A 2 7.54 5.57 -9.87
N ILE A 3 6.84 4.92 -8.94
CA ILE A 3 5.96 3.78 -9.22
C ILE A 3 4.60 4.04 -8.57
N GLY A 4 3.54 4.02 -9.36
CA GLY A 4 2.16 4.18 -8.90
C GLY A 4 1.43 2.84 -8.86
N PHE A 5 0.72 2.55 -7.77
CA PHE A 5 -0.15 1.37 -7.64
C PHE A 5 -1.62 1.77 -7.50
N ASP A 6 -2.50 1.01 -8.16
CA ASP A 6 -3.90 0.93 -7.72
C ASP A 6 -3.94 0.15 -6.39
N ALA A 7 -4.22 0.87 -5.32
CA ALA A 7 -4.15 0.40 -3.95
C ALA A 7 -5.54 0.14 -3.34
N LYS A 8 -6.61 0.05 -4.16
CA LYS A 8 -7.97 -0.20 -3.63
C LYS A 8 -8.02 -1.47 -2.78
N ARG A 9 -7.33 -2.53 -3.20
CA ARG A 9 -7.25 -3.79 -2.42
C ARG A 9 -6.41 -3.64 -1.16
N LEU A 10 -5.34 -2.85 -1.20
CA LEU A 10 -4.49 -2.59 -0.03
C LEU A 10 -5.30 -1.89 1.08
N PHE A 11 -6.13 -0.91 0.71
CA PHE A 11 -6.92 -0.11 1.66
C PHE A 11 -8.27 -0.71 2.04
N CYS A 12 -8.94 -1.43 1.13
CA CYS A 12 -10.33 -1.85 1.32
C CYS A 12 -10.51 -3.36 1.52
N ASN A 13 -9.47 -4.18 1.36
CA ASN A 13 -9.51 -5.61 1.59
C ASN A 13 -8.55 -6.02 2.73
N PHE A 14 -9.07 -6.66 3.78
CA PHE A 14 -8.31 -7.01 4.99
C PHE A 14 -7.99 -8.52 5.10
N THR A 15 -8.23 -9.28 4.04
CA THR A 15 -7.91 -10.71 3.93
C THR A 15 -7.08 -10.98 2.68
N GLY A 16 -6.56 -12.21 2.53
CA GLY A 16 -5.93 -12.75 1.31
C GLY A 16 -5.14 -11.73 0.48
N LEU A 17 -5.73 -11.30 -0.64
CA LEU A 17 -5.12 -10.36 -1.58
C LEU A 17 -4.74 -9.01 -0.98
N GLY A 18 -5.51 -8.48 -0.04
CA GLY A 18 -5.15 -7.23 0.63
C GLY A 18 -3.94 -7.41 1.56
N ASN A 19 -3.84 -8.55 2.26
CA ASN A 19 -2.65 -8.86 3.06
C ASN A 19 -1.42 -8.98 2.16
N TYR A 20 -1.55 -9.67 1.03
CA TYR A 20 -0.50 -9.77 0.04
C TYR A 20 -0.07 -8.40 -0.50
N SER A 21 -1.02 -7.53 -0.88
CA SER A 21 -0.70 -6.17 -1.35
C SER A 21 0.09 -5.36 -0.31
N ARG A 22 -0.29 -5.42 0.97
CA ARG A 22 0.44 -4.73 2.05
C ARG A 22 1.87 -5.24 2.20
N THR A 23 2.05 -6.56 2.22
CA THR A 23 3.38 -7.18 2.32
C THR A 23 4.25 -6.83 1.12
N LEU A 24 3.69 -6.86 -0.09
CA LEU A 24 4.42 -6.53 -1.32
C LEU A 24 4.92 -5.08 -1.30
N VAL A 25 4.04 -4.11 -1.02
CA VAL A 25 4.43 -2.70 -0.98
C VAL A 25 5.43 -2.43 0.16
N ALA A 26 5.22 -3.02 1.34
CA ALA A 26 6.14 -2.88 2.46
C ALA A 26 7.55 -3.44 2.14
N ASN A 27 7.62 -4.61 1.49
CA ASN A 27 8.89 -5.20 1.08
C ASN A 27 9.57 -4.35 0.01
N LEU A 28 8.82 -3.84 -0.96
CA LEU A 28 9.37 -2.94 -1.98
C LEU A 28 9.97 -1.68 -1.36
N ALA A 29 9.26 -1.04 -0.43
CA ALA A 29 9.77 0.13 0.29
C ALA A 29 11.02 -0.20 1.13
N LYS A 30 11.08 -1.41 1.71
CA LYS A 30 12.23 -1.87 2.52
C LYS A 30 13.47 -2.18 1.68
N PHE A 31 13.31 -2.90 0.57
CA PHE A 31 14.43 -3.40 -0.23
C PHE A 31 14.85 -2.46 -1.37
N HIS A 32 13.98 -1.53 -1.77
CA HIS A 32 14.28 -0.53 -2.79
C HIS A 32 13.88 0.89 -2.31
N PRO A 33 14.52 1.41 -1.25
CA PRO A 33 14.18 2.71 -0.65
C PRO A 33 14.43 3.90 -1.59
N ASN A 34 15.26 3.74 -2.63
CA ASN A 34 15.52 4.75 -3.65
C ASN A 34 14.34 4.96 -4.62
N HIS A 35 13.30 4.13 -4.53
CA HIS A 35 12.08 4.27 -5.31
C HIS A 35 11.01 5.01 -4.51
N SER A 36 10.25 5.87 -5.20
CA SER A 36 9.07 6.51 -4.64
C SER A 36 7.83 5.71 -5.02
N TYR A 37 7.10 5.25 -4.02
CA TYR A 37 5.90 4.45 -4.19
C TYR A 37 4.67 5.30 -3.88
N HIS A 38 3.76 5.41 -4.84
CA HIS A 38 2.53 6.19 -4.70
C HIS A 38 1.33 5.26 -4.76
N LEU A 39 0.43 5.37 -3.78
CA LEU A 39 -0.72 4.48 -3.63
C LEU A 39 -2.01 5.23 -3.92
N TYR A 40 -2.71 4.84 -4.97
CA TYR A 40 -3.94 5.49 -5.41
C TYR A 40 -5.16 4.62 -5.07
N SER A 41 -6.15 5.21 -4.42
CA SER A 41 -7.44 4.55 -4.19
C SER A 41 -8.56 5.58 -4.17
N PRO A 42 -9.70 5.33 -4.82
CA PRO A 42 -10.85 6.22 -4.78
C PRO A 42 -11.51 6.27 -3.39
N SER A 43 -11.18 5.33 -2.49
CA SER A 43 -11.74 5.29 -1.15
C SER A 43 -10.72 4.74 -0.16
N LEU A 44 -10.61 5.38 0.99
CA LEU A 44 -9.74 4.97 2.09
C LEU A 44 -10.59 4.55 3.27
N LYS A 45 -10.62 3.24 3.56
CA LYS A 45 -11.19 2.75 4.82
C LYS A 45 -10.15 2.94 5.92
N LYS A 46 -10.43 3.84 6.87
CA LYS A 46 -9.58 4.06 8.04
C LYS A 46 -9.55 2.78 8.87
N GLN A 47 -8.39 2.12 8.89
CA GLN A 47 -8.11 0.99 9.76
C GLN A 47 -6.68 1.07 10.26
N ALA A 48 -6.45 0.56 11.47
CA ALA A 48 -5.12 0.51 12.07
C ALA A 48 -4.10 -0.23 11.17
N LYS A 49 -4.54 -1.27 10.45
CA LYS A 49 -3.69 -2.06 9.54
C LYS A 49 -3.20 -1.31 8.30
N THR A 50 -3.83 -0.19 7.95
CA THR A 50 -3.50 0.60 6.75
C THR A 50 -2.98 2.00 7.08
N ALA A 51 -2.87 2.34 8.36
CA ALA A 51 -2.40 3.65 8.82
C ALA A 51 -0.99 3.97 8.27
N ALA A 52 -0.08 3.00 8.31
CA ALA A 52 1.29 3.15 7.78
C ALA A 52 1.37 3.45 6.27
N PHE A 53 0.29 3.24 5.52
CA PHE A 53 0.23 3.48 4.07
C PHE A 53 -0.59 4.73 3.70
N SER A 54 -1.16 5.42 4.70
CA SER A 54 -2.06 6.56 4.48
C SER A 54 -1.38 7.92 4.69
N GLU A 55 -0.12 7.93 5.12
CA GLU A 55 0.64 9.14 5.50
C GLU A 55 1.84 9.42 4.58
N THR A 56 1.88 8.86 3.36
CA THR A 56 2.97 9.07 2.40
C THR A 56 2.50 9.76 1.13
#